data_AF-A0AAN7U922-F1
#
_entry.id   AF-A0AAN7U922-F1
#
_cell.length_a   1.000
_cell.length_b   1.000
_cell.length_c   1.000
_cell.angle_alpha   90.00
_cell.angle_beta   90.00
_cell.angle_gamma   90.00
#
_symmetry.space_group_name_H-M   'P 1'
#
loop_
_entity.id
_entity.type
_entity.pdbx_description
1 polymer ?
#
loop_
_entity_poly.entity_id
_entity_poly.type
_entity_poly.pdbx_seq_one_letter_code
_entity_poly.pdbx_strand_id
1 'polypeptide(L)'
;MMNNLVKRLPNLIIKSNRGLNNNNIYSVNKLSLTSQICQTQLQQQQQQQQINYATLSKKKFDEIKEKREEENRLLKEEKERKFIEQSKISIDDLPFEHALQNVREKFDKYHAVASNLIGTMFKKVKTLEELHQILKFYKYMKNSNPNYFRSSHILYIYYAFLRTSQVPLFAEMLIHSDKFQIFPKQNVIIKVLVQLFKQGDDQILLASKLFSTYCSRYSASVAFMTSFSIAAKSYIPSFLEMLRNYPTNLPLELGATSTKLLIRDSTEKPENIQKTLDIIYRFTTQSQFDQLDPLSKAELITFEIISNPLIDQHKFSSELLNNQEQSSLLIPLITSHFEKIFTSDKISENTKTNIQRNIKFSNIEPLKESLKAYL
;
A
#
# COMPACT_ATOMS: atom_id res chain seq x y z
N MET A 1 -44.07 8.66 -9.95
CA MET A 1 -43.79 7.21 -9.76
C MET A 1 -42.48 6.89 -10.45
N MET A 2 -41.39 6.62 -9.72
CA MET A 2 -40.19 5.95 -10.23
C MET A 2 -39.42 5.37 -9.04
N ASN A 3 -39.13 4.07 -9.12
CA ASN A 3 -38.68 3.22 -8.02
C ASN A 3 -37.17 3.37 -7.75
N ASN A 4 -36.83 3.78 -6.53
CA ASN A 4 -35.50 3.60 -5.93
C ASN A 4 -35.36 2.15 -5.44
N LEU A 5 -34.75 1.28 -6.23
CA LEU A 5 -34.35 -0.07 -5.79
C LEU A 5 -32.84 -0.12 -5.52
N VAL A 6 -32.41 0.59 -4.48
CA VAL A 6 -31.18 0.21 -3.77
C VAL A 6 -31.53 -1.02 -2.94
N LYS A 7 -31.34 -2.22 -3.51
CA LYS A 7 -31.38 -3.46 -2.73
C LYS A 7 -30.20 -3.47 -1.75
N ARG A 8 -30.42 -2.88 -0.57
CA ARG A 8 -29.56 -3.05 0.60
C ARG A 8 -29.57 -4.54 0.96
N LEU A 9 -28.39 -5.13 1.08
CA LEU A 9 -28.23 -6.48 1.64
C LEU A 9 -28.73 -6.49 3.10
N PRO A 10 -29.39 -7.57 3.55
CA PRO A 10 -29.89 -7.65 4.92
C PRO A 10 -28.72 -7.67 5.92
N ASN A 11 -28.93 -6.93 7.01
CA ASN A 11 -28.04 -6.74 8.15
C ASN A 11 -27.40 -8.05 8.63
N LEU A 12 -26.09 -8.18 8.45
CA LEU A 12 -25.26 -9.06 9.28
C LEU A 12 -25.16 -8.40 10.66
N ILE A 13 -26.07 -8.77 11.56
CA ILE A 13 -26.08 -8.34 12.95
C ILE A 13 -24.76 -8.80 13.60
N ILE A 14 -23.90 -7.85 13.93
CA ILE A 14 -22.71 -8.04 14.75
C ILE A 14 -23.19 -8.10 16.20
N LYS A 15 -23.21 -9.29 16.79
CA LYS A 15 -23.24 -9.40 18.26
C LYS A 15 -21.81 -9.21 18.76
N SER A 16 -21.50 -7.99 19.19
CA SER A 16 -20.34 -7.71 20.04
C SER A 16 -20.66 -8.13 21.47
N ASN A 17 -19.95 -9.13 22.00
CA ASN A 17 -19.90 -9.30 23.46
C ASN A 17 -18.88 -8.32 24.03
N ARG A 18 -19.37 -7.33 24.79
CA ARG A 18 -18.60 -6.49 25.71
C ARG A 18 -19.02 -6.82 27.15
N GLY A 19 -18.05 -6.74 28.06
CA GLY A 19 -18.20 -6.69 29.52
C GLY A 19 -17.30 -7.75 30.18
N LEU A 20 -16.37 -7.46 31.08
CA LEU A 20 -16.20 -6.41 32.11
C LEU A 20 -14.70 -6.41 32.50
N ASN A 21 -13.96 -5.29 32.48
CA ASN A 21 -13.74 -4.22 33.47
C ASN A 21 -12.36 -4.25 34.18
N ASN A 22 -11.62 -3.14 33.98
CA ASN A 22 -10.88 -2.28 34.92
C ASN A 22 -9.73 -2.74 35.84
N ASN A 23 -8.64 -1.96 35.71
CA ASN A 23 -7.74 -1.35 36.70
C ASN A 23 -6.56 -2.14 37.34
N ASN A 24 -5.37 -1.74 36.87
CA ASN A 24 -4.20 -1.20 37.60
C ASN A 24 -3.57 -1.92 38.82
N ILE A 25 -2.23 -1.79 38.83
CA ILE A 25 -1.23 -1.82 39.94
C ILE A 25 -0.39 -3.11 40.07
N TYR A 26 0.90 -2.90 39.80
CA TYR A 26 2.12 -3.64 40.19
C TYR A 26 1.98 -4.83 41.16
N SER A 27 2.54 -5.99 40.77
CA SER A 27 3.50 -6.71 41.64
C SER A 27 4.28 -7.79 40.87
N VAL A 28 5.52 -7.94 41.29
CA VAL A 28 6.59 -8.76 40.74
C VAL A 28 6.36 -10.24 41.07
N ASN A 29 6.74 -11.10 40.11
CA ASN A 29 6.98 -12.54 40.22
C ASN A 29 5.83 -13.43 40.72
N LYS A 30 5.19 -14.14 39.79
CA LYS A 30 5.16 -15.61 39.81
C LYS A 30 4.55 -16.19 38.53
N LEU A 31 5.27 -17.19 38.00
CA LEU A 31 4.77 -18.27 37.14
C LEU A 31 4.44 -17.92 35.69
N SER A 32 5.46 -18.08 34.85
CA SER A 32 5.34 -18.43 33.44
C SER A 32 4.54 -19.73 33.28
N LEU A 33 3.29 -19.63 32.84
CA LEU A 33 2.48 -20.76 32.38
C LEU A 33 1.66 -20.32 31.18
N THR A 34 2.25 -20.46 29.99
CA THR A 34 1.57 -20.77 28.69
C THR A 34 2.53 -20.73 27.48
N SER A 35 3.85 -20.64 27.69
CA SER A 35 4.86 -20.84 26.63
C SER A 35 5.18 -22.31 26.32
N GLN A 36 4.42 -23.29 26.84
CA GLN A 36 4.75 -24.72 26.71
C GLN A 36 3.82 -25.55 25.82
N ILE A 37 2.93 -24.95 25.00
CA ILE A 37 2.07 -25.74 24.10
C ILE A 37 2.55 -25.72 22.64
N CYS A 38 3.34 -24.71 22.22
CA CYS A 38 3.84 -24.63 20.83
C CYS A 38 5.30 -25.05 20.61
N GLN A 39 6.08 -25.38 21.65
CA GLN A 39 7.42 -25.98 21.46
C GLN A 39 7.42 -27.51 21.55
N THR A 40 6.36 -28.11 22.09
CA THR A 40 6.32 -29.55 22.38
C THR A 40 6.00 -30.39 21.15
N GLN A 41 5.33 -29.88 20.11
CA GLN A 41 5.09 -30.69 18.89
C GLN A 41 6.29 -30.77 17.95
N LEU A 42 7.14 -29.72 17.89
CA LEU A 42 8.41 -29.78 17.15
C LEU A 42 9.52 -30.50 17.94
N GLN A 43 9.49 -30.47 19.28
CA GLN A 43 10.40 -31.27 20.11
C GLN A 43 9.95 -32.72 20.31
N GLN A 44 8.65 -33.05 20.26
CA GLN A 44 8.20 -34.45 20.33
C GLN A 44 8.43 -35.25 19.05
N GLN A 45 8.57 -34.59 17.88
CA GLN A 45 9.08 -35.26 16.68
C GLN A 45 10.61 -35.44 16.69
N GLN A 46 11.35 -34.72 17.55
CA GLN A 46 12.79 -34.94 17.76
C GLN A 46 13.10 -35.81 18.99
N GLN A 47 12.13 -36.08 19.87
CA GLN A 47 12.31 -36.90 21.09
C GLN A 47 11.66 -38.28 21.04
N GLN A 48 11.02 -38.68 19.93
CA GLN A 48 10.76 -40.10 19.74
C GLN A 48 12.00 -40.80 19.17
N GLN A 49 12.75 -41.36 20.12
CA GLN A 49 13.81 -42.34 19.98
C GLN A 49 15.15 -41.79 19.48
N GLN A 50 15.91 -41.16 20.38
CA GLN A 50 17.36 -41.35 20.37
C GLN A 50 17.64 -42.84 20.66
N ILE A 51 17.53 -43.67 19.63
CA ILE A 51 18.00 -45.05 19.68
C ILE A 51 19.51 -44.97 19.85
N ASN A 52 20.04 -45.59 20.90
CA ASN A 52 21.47 -45.62 21.15
C ASN A 52 22.12 -46.50 20.06
N TYR A 53 22.66 -45.87 19.01
CA TYR A 53 23.19 -46.53 17.81
C TYR A 53 24.54 -47.22 18.01
N ALA A 54 25.14 -47.09 19.20
CA ALA A 54 26.45 -47.67 19.51
C ALA A 54 26.45 -49.21 19.60
N THR A 55 25.27 -49.86 19.64
CA THR A 55 25.12 -51.31 19.87
C THR A 55 24.27 -52.05 18.82
N LEU A 56 23.90 -51.40 17.70
CA LEU A 56 23.19 -52.07 16.60
C LEU A 56 24.20 -52.54 15.55
N SER A 57 24.10 -53.80 15.11
CA SER A 57 24.95 -54.32 14.04
C SER A 57 24.75 -53.50 12.77
N LYS A 58 25.84 -53.26 12.02
CA LYS A 58 25.89 -52.45 10.79
C LYS A 58 24.69 -52.71 9.85
N LYS A 59 24.31 -53.98 9.73
CA LYS A 59 23.17 -54.47 8.93
C LYS A 59 21.81 -53.91 9.36
N LYS A 60 21.54 -53.77 10.66
CA LYS A 60 20.29 -53.20 11.18
C LYS A 60 20.24 -51.67 11.04
N PHE A 61 21.39 -51.01 11.03
CA PHE A 61 21.45 -49.57 10.83
C PHE A 61 21.15 -49.21 9.37
N ASP A 62 21.72 -49.97 8.43
CA ASP A 62 21.47 -49.81 7.00
C ASP A 62 19.99 -50.05 6.66
N GLU A 63 19.35 -51.07 7.26
CA GLU A 63 17.91 -51.34 7.09
C GLU A 63 17.00 -50.19 7.60
N ILE A 64 17.34 -49.54 8.73
CA ILE A 64 16.57 -48.40 9.26
C ILE A 64 16.75 -47.17 8.38
N LYS A 65 17.95 -46.96 7.85
CA LYS A 65 18.26 -45.84 6.95
C LYS A 65 17.54 -46.02 5.61
N GLU A 66 17.57 -47.21 5.02
CA GLU A 66 16.83 -47.54 3.79
C GLU A 66 15.33 -47.35 3.99
N LYS A 67 14.74 -47.81 5.12
CA LYS A 67 13.32 -47.56 5.40
C LYS A 67 12.96 -46.07 5.47
N ARG A 68 13.79 -45.23 6.10
CA ARG A 68 13.55 -43.78 6.14
C ARG A 68 13.75 -43.12 4.78
N GLU A 69 14.71 -43.56 3.99
CA GLU A 69 14.94 -43.04 2.64
C GLU A 69 13.79 -43.44 1.71
N GLU A 70 13.28 -44.67 1.82
CA GLU A 70 12.15 -45.18 1.04
C GLU A 70 10.83 -44.52 1.45
N GLU A 71 10.54 -44.35 2.75
CA GLU A 71 9.37 -43.60 3.21
C GLU A 71 9.41 -42.15 2.71
N ASN A 72 10.55 -41.47 2.78
CA ASN A 72 10.69 -40.10 2.26
C ASN A 72 10.58 -40.05 0.73
N ARG A 73 11.09 -41.07 0.01
CA ARG A 73 10.96 -41.16 -1.45
C ARG A 73 9.49 -41.33 -1.84
N LEU A 74 8.77 -42.25 -1.19
CA LEU A 74 7.34 -42.48 -1.40
C LEU A 74 6.51 -41.23 -1.08
N LEU A 75 6.81 -40.53 0.02
CA LEU A 75 6.11 -39.29 0.39
C LEU A 75 6.36 -38.15 -0.61
N LYS A 76 7.56 -38.10 -1.18
CA LYS A 76 7.93 -37.14 -2.24
C LYS A 76 7.23 -37.49 -3.55
N GLU A 77 7.25 -38.76 -3.96
CA GLU A 77 6.56 -39.28 -5.13
C GLU A 77 5.03 -39.05 -5.02
N GLU A 78 4.42 -39.27 -3.84
CA GLU A 78 2.99 -39.04 -3.64
C GLU A 78 2.61 -37.56 -3.69
N LYS A 79 3.45 -36.66 -3.13
CA LYS A 79 3.27 -35.21 -3.25
C LYS A 79 3.42 -34.74 -4.69
N GLU A 80 4.40 -35.27 -5.42
CA GLU A 80 4.66 -34.95 -6.82
C GLU A 80 3.52 -35.46 -7.72
N ARG A 81 3.02 -36.68 -7.46
CA ARG A 81 1.86 -37.24 -8.16
C ARG A 81 0.59 -36.44 -7.90
N LYS A 82 0.33 -36.04 -6.64
CA LYS A 82 -0.78 -35.14 -6.29
C LYS A 82 -0.64 -33.77 -6.97
N PHE A 83 0.56 -33.20 -7.02
CA PHE A 83 0.82 -31.93 -7.72
C PHE A 83 0.59 -32.03 -9.24
N ILE A 84 1.06 -33.10 -9.87
CA ILE A 84 0.87 -33.37 -11.30
C ILE A 84 -0.63 -33.57 -11.60
N GLU A 85 -1.35 -34.33 -10.78
CA GLU A 85 -2.79 -34.53 -10.95
C GLU A 85 -3.61 -33.25 -10.69
N GLN A 86 -3.22 -32.45 -9.70
CA GLN A 86 -3.81 -31.13 -9.47
C GLN A 86 -3.61 -30.20 -10.67
N SER A 87 -2.51 -30.33 -11.41
CA SER A 87 -2.13 -29.46 -12.53
C SER A 87 -2.62 -29.96 -13.90
N LYS A 88 -3.04 -31.22 -14.04
CA LYS A 88 -3.29 -31.93 -15.32
C LYS A 88 -4.48 -31.45 -16.17
N ILE A 89 -5.36 -30.60 -15.66
CA ILE A 89 -6.54 -30.14 -16.42
C ILE A 89 -6.31 -28.70 -16.82
N SER A 90 -6.13 -28.45 -18.12
CA SER A 90 -6.24 -27.11 -18.67
C SER A 90 -7.70 -26.72 -18.66
N ILE A 91 -8.00 -25.62 -17.99
CA ILE A 91 -9.33 -24.99 -18.04
C ILE A 91 -9.35 -23.82 -19.01
N ASP A 92 -8.23 -23.50 -19.68
CA ASP A 92 -8.04 -22.26 -20.44
C ASP A 92 -9.06 -22.12 -21.59
N ASP A 93 -9.46 -23.21 -22.21
CA ASP A 93 -10.40 -23.21 -23.35
C ASP A 93 -11.86 -23.45 -22.94
N LEU A 94 -12.12 -23.73 -21.66
CA LEU A 94 -13.47 -24.02 -21.19
C LEU A 94 -14.28 -22.73 -20.90
N PRO A 95 -15.60 -22.71 -21.18
CA PRO A 95 -16.48 -21.66 -20.67
C PRO A 95 -16.44 -21.56 -19.13
N PHE A 96 -16.80 -20.40 -18.58
CA PHE A 96 -16.69 -20.14 -17.14
C PHE A 96 -17.35 -21.22 -16.27
N GLU A 97 -18.60 -21.59 -16.57
CA GLU A 97 -19.37 -22.57 -15.79
C GLU A 97 -18.71 -23.96 -15.79
N HIS A 98 -18.28 -24.46 -16.95
CA HIS A 98 -17.57 -25.73 -17.05
C HIS A 98 -16.20 -25.69 -16.37
N ALA A 99 -15.47 -24.58 -16.49
CA ALA A 99 -14.21 -24.38 -15.81
C ALA A 99 -14.39 -24.39 -14.28
N LEU A 100 -15.42 -23.71 -13.77
CA LEU A 100 -15.73 -23.66 -12.35
C LEU A 100 -16.12 -25.04 -11.81
N GLN A 101 -16.95 -25.78 -12.54
CA GLN A 101 -17.34 -27.15 -12.18
C GLN A 101 -16.11 -28.06 -12.07
N ASN A 102 -15.23 -28.05 -13.07
CA ASN A 102 -13.99 -28.84 -13.04
C ASN A 102 -13.08 -28.46 -11.86
N VAL A 103 -13.00 -27.18 -11.52
CA VAL A 103 -12.20 -26.71 -10.38
C VAL A 103 -12.84 -27.13 -9.05
N ARG A 104 -14.18 -27.12 -8.94
CA ARG A 104 -14.90 -27.61 -7.76
C ARG A 104 -14.69 -29.11 -7.56
N GLU A 105 -14.89 -29.91 -8.60
CA GLU A 105 -14.68 -31.37 -8.54
C GLU A 105 -13.25 -31.72 -8.11
N LYS A 106 -12.25 -30.95 -8.58
CA LYS A 106 -10.87 -31.08 -8.09
C LYS A 106 -10.73 -30.76 -6.61
N PHE A 107 -11.35 -29.68 -6.14
CA PHE A 107 -11.32 -29.34 -4.74
C PHE A 107 -12.03 -30.38 -3.87
N ASP A 108 -13.15 -30.93 -4.34
CA ASP A 108 -13.87 -31.97 -3.60
C ASP A 108 -13.07 -33.28 -3.55
N LYS A 109 -12.33 -33.60 -4.62
CA LYS A 109 -11.48 -34.80 -4.68
C LYS A 109 -10.18 -34.69 -3.89
N TYR A 110 -9.51 -33.54 -3.95
CA TYR A 110 -8.14 -33.38 -3.42
C TYR A 110 -8.03 -32.40 -2.24
N HIS A 111 -9.11 -31.69 -1.91
CA HIS A 111 -9.16 -30.60 -0.91
C HIS A 111 -8.11 -29.51 -1.11
N ALA A 112 -7.62 -29.38 -2.35
CA ALA A 112 -6.62 -28.41 -2.74
C ALA A 112 -6.78 -28.08 -4.22
N VAL A 113 -6.57 -26.80 -4.56
CA VAL A 113 -6.53 -26.31 -5.94
C VAL A 113 -5.27 -25.49 -6.12
N ALA A 114 -4.58 -25.68 -7.24
CA ALA A 114 -3.40 -24.90 -7.59
C ALA A 114 -3.76 -23.43 -7.88
N SER A 115 -2.88 -22.49 -7.52
CA SER A 115 -3.21 -21.05 -7.63
C SER A 115 -3.32 -20.54 -9.06
N ASN A 116 -2.71 -21.24 -10.02
CA ASN A 116 -2.88 -20.98 -11.45
C ASN A 116 -4.33 -21.21 -11.91
N LEU A 117 -4.99 -22.29 -11.46
CA LEU A 117 -6.37 -22.58 -11.80
C LEU A 117 -7.31 -21.49 -11.26
N ILE A 118 -7.13 -21.09 -10.00
CA ILE A 118 -7.92 -19.99 -9.43
C ILE A 118 -7.63 -18.67 -10.16
N GLY A 119 -6.36 -18.37 -10.46
CA GLY A 119 -5.99 -17.21 -11.27
C GLY A 119 -6.66 -17.20 -12.64
N THR A 120 -6.69 -18.34 -13.33
CA THR A 120 -7.38 -18.52 -14.61
C THR A 120 -8.89 -18.35 -14.47
N MET A 121 -9.51 -18.82 -13.39
CA MET A 121 -10.93 -18.58 -13.13
C MET A 121 -11.24 -17.07 -13.07
N PHE A 122 -10.44 -16.28 -12.36
CA PHE A 122 -10.60 -14.82 -12.35
C PHE A 122 -10.32 -14.18 -13.73
N LYS A 123 -9.40 -14.74 -14.52
CA LYS A 123 -9.17 -14.30 -15.91
C LYS A 123 -10.42 -14.48 -16.78
N LYS A 124 -11.21 -15.53 -16.53
CA LYS A 124 -12.43 -15.87 -17.30
C LYS A 124 -13.66 -15.06 -16.93
N VAL A 125 -13.70 -14.45 -15.75
CA VAL A 125 -14.84 -13.63 -15.30
C VAL A 125 -15.10 -12.48 -16.28
N LYS A 126 -16.33 -12.43 -16.78
CA LYS A 126 -16.91 -11.38 -17.63
C LYS A 126 -18.10 -10.68 -16.97
N THR A 127 -18.89 -11.37 -16.15
CA THR A 127 -20.07 -10.80 -15.48
C THR A 127 -19.93 -10.70 -13.96
N LEU A 128 -20.82 -9.91 -13.33
CA LEU A 128 -20.87 -9.75 -11.88
C LEU A 128 -21.27 -11.07 -11.18
N GLU A 129 -22.17 -11.83 -11.80
CA GLU A 129 -22.62 -13.14 -11.31
C GLU A 129 -21.45 -14.12 -11.27
N GLU A 130 -20.67 -14.21 -12.35
CA GLU A 130 -19.47 -15.05 -12.43
C GLU A 130 -18.45 -14.65 -11.35
N LEU A 131 -18.23 -13.34 -11.15
CA LEU A 131 -17.38 -12.85 -10.07
C LEU A 131 -17.85 -13.34 -8.70
N HIS A 132 -19.15 -13.22 -8.41
CA HIS A 132 -19.71 -13.70 -7.15
C HIS A 132 -19.55 -15.21 -6.98
N GLN A 133 -19.74 -15.99 -8.05
CA GLN A 133 -19.58 -17.45 -8.00
C GLN A 133 -18.14 -17.85 -7.65
N ILE A 134 -17.14 -17.25 -8.30
CA ILE A 134 -15.73 -17.57 -8.00
C ILE A 134 -15.32 -17.08 -6.62
N LEU A 135 -15.82 -15.92 -6.16
CA LEU A 135 -15.52 -15.42 -4.82
C LEU A 135 -16.11 -16.30 -3.72
N LYS A 136 -17.34 -16.79 -3.90
CA LYS A 136 -17.96 -17.74 -2.97
C LYS A 136 -17.13 -19.02 -2.87
N PHE A 137 -16.70 -19.56 -4.01
CA PHE A 137 -15.87 -20.75 -4.06
C PHE A 137 -14.49 -20.52 -3.41
N TYR A 138 -13.80 -19.43 -3.75
CA TYR A 138 -12.50 -19.11 -3.17
C TYR A 138 -12.57 -18.93 -1.64
N LYS A 139 -13.62 -18.27 -1.13
CA LYS A 139 -13.85 -18.14 0.31
C LYS A 139 -14.11 -19.49 0.98
N TYR A 140 -14.82 -20.40 0.30
CA TYR A 140 -15.07 -21.76 0.77
C TYR A 140 -13.77 -22.58 0.91
N MET A 141 -12.80 -22.37 0.00
CA MET A 141 -11.50 -23.06 0.06
C MET A 141 -10.63 -22.70 1.29
N LYS A 142 -10.87 -21.55 1.95
CA LYS A 142 -10.15 -21.10 3.17
C LYS A 142 -8.61 -21.20 3.09
N ASN A 143 -8.01 -20.70 2.01
CA ASN A 143 -6.57 -20.80 1.83
C ASN A 143 -5.81 -19.70 2.60
N SER A 144 -5.21 -20.07 3.72
CA SER A 144 -4.46 -19.16 4.60
C SER A 144 -3.03 -18.84 4.15
N ASN A 145 -2.53 -19.46 3.07
CA ASN A 145 -1.14 -19.24 2.65
C ASN A 145 -0.98 -17.85 1.98
N PRO A 146 -0.19 -16.93 2.56
CA PRO A 146 -0.01 -15.60 2.00
C PRO A 146 0.71 -15.56 0.66
N ASN A 147 1.46 -16.63 0.34
CA ASN A 147 2.19 -16.79 -0.90
C ASN A 147 1.43 -17.65 -1.93
N TYR A 148 0.16 -17.95 -1.69
CA TYR A 148 -0.63 -18.76 -2.62
C TYR A 148 -0.69 -18.15 -4.01
N PHE A 149 -0.97 -16.84 -4.10
CA PHE A 149 -1.01 -16.13 -5.36
C PHE A 149 0.34 -15.50 -5.72
N ARG A 150 0.76 -15.72 -6.97
CA ARG A 150 1.85 -14.97 -7.61
C ARG A 150 1.36 -13.57 -8.00
N SER A 151 2.29 -12.65 -8.22
CA SER A 151 1.96 -11.26 -8.60
C SER A 151 1.07 -11.17 -9.86
N SER A 152 1.27 -12.06 -10.84
CA SER A 152 0.41 -12.15 -12.03
C SER A 152 -1.03 -12.55 -11.71
N HIS A 153 -1.24 -13.45 -10.74
CA HIS A 153 -2.58 -13.89 -10.35
C HIS A 153 -3.35 -12.76 -9.65
N ILE A 154 -2.68 -11.99 -8.78
CA ILE A 154 -3.30 -10.82 -8.13
C ILE A 154 -3.75 -9.79 -9.18
N LEU A 155 -2.99 -9.62 -10.27
CA LEU A 155 -3.40 -8.78 -11.40
C LEU A 155 -4.65 -9.35 -12.09
N TYR A 156 -4.75 -10.66 -12.33
CA TYR A 156 -5.96 -11.26 -12.92
C TYR A 156 -7.19 -11.06 -12.03
N ILE A 157 -7.04 -11.19 -10.71
CA ILE A 157 -8.09 -10.89 -9.76
C ILE A 157 -8.51 -9.42 -9.90
N TYR A 158 -7.57 -8.48 -9.81
CA TYR A 158 -7.85 -7.05 -10.00
C TYR A 158 -8.61 -6.76 -11.29
N TYR A 159 -8.19 -7.33 -12.42
CA TYR A 159 -8.85 -7.13 -13.70
C TYR A 159 -10.27 -7.72 -13.77
N ALA A 160 -10.56 -8.79 -13.02
CA ALA A 160 -11.92 -9.31 -12.89
C ALA A 160 -12.86 -8.29 -12.23
N PHE A 161 -12.40 -7.66 -11.14
CA PHE A 161 -13.15 -6.58 -10.48
C PHE A 161 -13.25 -5.32 -11.35
N LEU A 162 -12.20 -5.01 -12.13
CA LEU A 162 -12.25 -3.89 -13.07
C LEU A 162 -13.31 -4.11 -14.16
N ARG A 163 -13.33 -5.29 -14.80
CA ARG A 163 -14.30 -5.62 -15.88
C ARG A 163 -15.75 -5.62 -15.41
N THR A 164 -15.98 -5.91 -14.14
CA THR A 164 -17.31 -5.99 -13.52
C THR A 164 -17.70 -4.72 -12.76
N SER A 165 -16.89 -3.66 -12.85
CA SER A 165 -17.10 -2.38 -12.15
C SER A 165 -17.18 -2.51 -10.62
N GLN A 166 -16.51 -3.51 -10.04
CA GLN A 166 -16.52 -3.81 -8.60
C GLN A 166 -15.20 -3.42 -7.90
N VAL A 167 -14.49 -2.42 -8.41
CA VAL A 167 -13.22 -1.95 -7.80
C VAL A 167 -13.37 -1.55 -6.32
N PRO A 168 -14.47 -0.89 -5.87
CA PRO A 168 -14.69 -0.63 -4.45
C PRO A 168 -14.76 -1.90 -3.60
N LEU A 169 -15.43 -2.94 -4.09
CA LEU A 169 -15.50 -4.24 -3.41
C LEU A 169 -14.10 -4.86 -3.29
N PHE A 170 -13.28 -4.77 -4.34
CA PHE A 170 -11.90 -5.24 -4.28
C PHE A 170 -11.07 -4.47 -3.25
N ALA A 171 -11.22 -3.15 -3.19
CA ALA A 171 -10.53 -2.33 -2.18
C ALA A 171 -10.90 -2.75 -0.75
N GLU A 172 -12.19 -2.97 -0.47
CA GLU A 172 -12.63 -3.49 0.84
C GLU A 172 -12.06 -4.89 1.14
N MET A 173 -11.95 -5.76 0.14
CA MET A 173 -11.30 -7.07 0.32
C MET A 173 -9.81 -6.95 0.66
N LEU A 174 -9.09 -5.98 0.09
CA LEU A 174 -7.68 -5.74 0.39
C LEU A 174 -7.49 -5.12 1.78
N ILE A 175 -8.39 -4.22 2.18
CA ILE A 175 -8.45 -3.69 3.55
C ILE A 175 -8.67 -4.84 4.54
N HIS A 176 -9.61 -5.73 4.25
CA HIS A 176 -9.95 -6.90 5.07
C HIS A 176 -9.26 -8.19 4.58
N SER A 177 -7.97 -8.09 4.26
CA SER A 177 -7.18 -9.22 3.75
C SER A 177 -7.06 -10.38 4.73
N ASP A 178 -7.29 -10.15 6.03
CA ASP A 178 -7.42 -11.19 7.06
C ASP A 178 -8.62 -12.12 6.80
N LYS A 179 -9.71 -11.58 6.24
CA LYS A 179 -10.94 -12.33 5.98
C LYS A 179 -10.93 -13.05 4.63
N PHE A 180 -10.37 -12.40 3.61
CA PHE A 180 -10.34 -12.93 2.24
C PHE A 180 -9.01 -13.56 1.86
N GLN A 181 -7.96 -13.38 2.64
CA GLN A 181 -6.64 -14.00 2.44
C GLN A 181 -6.01 -13.66 1.07
N ILE A 182 -6.37 -12.50 0.50
CA ILE A 182 -5.76 -11.93 -0.70
C ILE A 182 -4.78 -10.84 -0.26
N PHE A 183 -3.50 -11.10 -0.47
CA PHE A 183 -2.43 -10.19 -0.07
C PHE A 183 -2.01 -9.32 -1.26
N PRO A 184 -2.19 -8.00 -1.17
CA PRO A 184 -1.92 -7.12 -2.29
C PRO A 184 -0.42 -6.97 -2.57
N LYS A 185 -0.10 -6.70 -3.84
CA LYS A 185 1.22 -6.25 -4.29
C LYS A 185 1.19 -4.74 -4.54
N GLN A 186 2.33 -4.06 -4.39
CA GLN A 186 2.41 -2.59 -4.44
C GLN A 186 1.81 -2.02 -5.74
N ASN A 187 2.15 -2.62 -6.88
CA ASN A 187 1.65 -2.23 -8.20
C ASN A 187 0.13 -2.38 -8.33
N VAL A 188 -0.47 -3.35 -7.66
CA VAL A 188 -1.93 -3.56 -7.65
C VAL A 188 -2.60 -2.54 -6.74
N ILE A 189 -2.02 -2.23 -5.58
CA ILE A 189 -2.52 -1.16 -4.69
C ILE A 189 -2.59 0.17 -5.43
N ILE A 190 -1.50 0.55 -6.11
CA ILE A 190 -1.46 1.79 -6.90
C ILE A 190 -2.57 1.80 -7.96
N LYS A 191 -2.76 0.69 -8.68
CA LYS A 191 -3.84 0.58 -9.68
C LYS A 191 -5.23 0.74 -9.06
N VAL A 192 -5.48 0.11 -7.91
CA VAL A 192 -6.77 0.23 -7.20
C VAL A 192 -6.99 1.66 -6.73
N LEU A 193 -6.00 2.30 -6.10
CA LEU A 193 -6.12 3.68 -5.62
C LEU A 193 -6.41 4.67 -6.76
N VAL A 194 -5.66 4.59 -7.86
CA VAL A 194 -5.90 5.44 -9.05
C VAL A 194 -7.27 5.17 -9.66
N GLN A 195 -7.73 3.92 -9.66
CA GLN A 195 -9.04 3.58 -10.19
C GLN A 195 -10.18 4.05 -9.28
N LEU A 196 -9.98 4.12 -7.96
CA LEU A 196 -10.92 4.77 -7.04
C LEU A 196 -10.95 6.28 -7.29
N PHE A 197 -9.81 6.94 -7.53
CA PHE A 197 -9.79 8.36 -7.90
C PHE A 197 -10.58 8.66 -9.19
N LYS A 198 -10.54 7.75 -10.17
CA LYS A 198 -11.34 7.86 -11.40
C LYS A 198 -12.85 7.78 -11.17
N GLN A 199 -13.29 7.15 -10.08
CA GLN A 199 -14.71 6.98 -9.76
C GLN A 199 -15.31 8.18 -9.01
N GLY A 200 -14.48 9.16 -8.63
CA GLY A 200 -14.92 10.42 -8.02
C GLY A 200 -14.86 10.44 -6.49
N ASP A 201 -15.38 11.53 -5.93
CA ASP A 201 -15.13 11.93 -4.54
C ASP A 201 -15.67 10.92 -3.50
N ASP A 202 -16.78 10.24 -3.82
CA ASP A 202 -17.38 9.21 -2.95
C ASP A 202 -16.41 8.06 -2.63
N GLN A 203 -15.39 7.85 -3.45
CA GLN A 203 -14.41 6.78 -3.28
C GLN A 203 -13.09 7.24 -2.63
N ILE A 204 -12.91 8.54 -2.35
CA ILE A 204 -11.67 9.06 -1.73
C ILE A 204 -11.50 8.54 -0.30
N LEU A 205 -12.58 8.42 0.47
CA LEU A 205 -12.53 7.86 1.82
C LEU A 205 -12.08 6.39 1.79
N LEU A 206 -12.60 5.61 0.84
CA LEU A 206 -12.19 4.22 0.65
C LEU A 206 -10.73 4.11 0.21
N ALA A 207 -10.28 4.98 -0.70
CA ALA A 207 -8.88 5.07 -1.11
C ALA A 207 -7.96 5.41 0.07
N SER A 208 -8.37 6.36 0.91
CA SER A 208 -7.63 6.77 2.11
C SER A 208 -7.50 5.63 3.12
N LYS A 209 -8.59 4.89 3.34
CA LYS A 209 -8.62 3.70 4.20
C LYS A 209 -7.73 2.59 3.64
N LEU A 210 -7.79 2.32 2.33
CA LEU A 210 -6.94 1.32 1.67
C LEU A 210 -5.46 1.70 1.77
N PHE A 211 -5.11 2.95 1.45
CA PHE A 211 -3.75 3.45 1.51
C PHE A 211 -3.19 3.35 2.93
N SER A 212 -3.92 3.83 3.94
CA SER A 212 -3.50 3.76 5.35
C SER A 212 -3.36 2.31 5.85
N THR A 213 -4.27 1.43 5.43
CA THR A 213 -4.20 0.00 5.76
C THR A 213 -2.97 -0.66 5.12
N TYR A 214 -2.64 -0.29 3.89
CA TYR A 214 -1.45 -0.79 3.22
C TYR A 214 -0.17 -0.30 3.91
N CYS A 215 -0.06 1.02 4.18
CA CYS A 215 1.12 1.63 4.79
C CYS A 215 1.39 1.14 6.22
N SER A 216 0.34 0.81 6.98
CA SER A 216 0.49 0.24 8.33
C SER A 216 0.99 -1.21 8.32
N ARG A 217 0.76 -1.97 7.24
CA ARG A 217 1.23 -3.36 7.09
C ARG A 217 2.59 -3.47 6.41
N TYR A 218 2.83 -2.61 5.43
CA TYR A 218 4.02 -2.60 4.60
C TYR A 218 4.48 -1.15 4.54
N SER A 219 5.42 -0.79 5.43
CA SER A 219 5.94 0.58 5.56
C SER A 219 6.10 1.24 4.19
N ALA A 220 5.43 2.38 3.99
CA ALA A 220 5.40 3.05 2.70
C ALA A 220 6.77 3.62 2.38
N SER A 221 7.51 2.95 1.50
CA SER A 221 8.81 3.42 1.05
C SER A 221 8.68 4.62 0.12
N VAL A 222 9.73 5.43 0.05
CA VAL A 222 9.86 6.53 -0.93
C VAL A 222 9.65 6.03 -2.36
N ALA A 223 10.09 4.82 -2.69
CA ALA A 223 9.88 4.21 -4.02
C ALA A 223 8.39 3.94 -4.33
N PHE A 224 7.63 3.50 -3.33
CA PHE A 224 6.18 3.32 -3.46
C PHE A 224 5.48 4.66 -3.67
N MET A 225 5.81 5.67 -2.85
CA MET A 225 5.24 7.01 -3.00
C MET A 225 5.59 7.68 -4.33
N THR A 226 6.83 7.51 -4.78
CA THR A 226 7.25 7.95 -6.12
C THR A 226 6.39 7.30 -7.21
N SER A 227 6.27 5.97 -7.19
CA SER A 227 5.47 5.24 -8.19
C SER A 227 3.99 5.62 -8.15
N PHE A 228 3.45 5.81 -6.94
CA PHE A 228 2.05 6.18 -6.77
C PHE A 228 1.78 7.61 -7.23
N SER A 229 2.60 8.58 -6.82
CA SER A 229 2.43 9.98 -7.21
C SER A 229 2.50 10.17 -8.73
N ILE A 230 3.42 9.48 -9.42
CA ILE A 230 3.48 9.46 -10.89
C ILE A 230 2.16 8.93 -11.48
N ALA A 231 1.64 7.82 -10.94
CA ALA A 231 0.38 7.23 -11.42
C ALA A 231 -0.85 8.11 -11.10
N ALA A 232 -0.79 8.89 -10.01
CA ALA A 232 -1.84 9.79 -9.56
C ALA A 232 -1.73 11.19 -10.17
N LYS A 233 -0.77 11.47 -11.06
CA LYS A 233 -0.50 12.81 -11.63
C LYS A 233 -1.73 13.51 -12.23
N SER A 234 -2.67 12.76 -12.80
CA SER A 234 -3.91 13.31 -13.37
C SER A 234 -5.04 13.50 -12.35
N TYR A 235 -4.81 13.13 -11.09
CA TYR A 235 -5.78 13.09 -10.00
C TYR A 235 -5.23 13.77 -8.74
N ILE A 236 -4.44 14.84 -8.90
CA ILE A 236 -3.78 15.55 -7.79
C ILE A 236 -4.75 15.97 -6.69
N PRO A 237 -5.96 16.53 -6.99
CA PRO A 237 -6.91 16.90 -5.93
C PRO A 237 -7.29 15.72 -5.04
N SER A 238 -7.60 14.56 -5.64
CA SER A 238 -7.94 13.34 -4.89
C SER A 238 -6.74 12.78 -4.13
N PHE A 239 -5.54 12.88 -4.70
CA PHE A 239 -4.30 12.46 -4.04
C PHE A 239 -3.99 13.35 -2.82
N LEU A 240 -4.13 14.67 -2.94
CA LEU A 240 -3.99 15.62 -1.83
C LEU A 240 -5.00 15.35 -0.72
N GLU A 241 -6.27 15.16 -1.06
CA GLU A 241 -7.30 14.87 -0.06
C GLU A 241 -7.05 13.53 0.65
N MET A 242 -6.54 12.53 -0.07
CA MET A 242 -6.12 11.26 0.55
C MET A 242 -4.94 11.44 1.52
N LEU A 243 -3.92 12.24 1.15
CA LEU A 243 -2.79 12.54 2.04
C LEU A 243 -3.22 13.33 3.27
N ARG A 244 -4.19 14.25 3.12
CA ARG A 244 -4.79 15.00 4.23
C ARG A 244 -5.46 14.07 5.23
N ASN A 245 -6.20 13.08 4.74
CA ASN A 245 -6.92 12.09 5.55
C ASN A 245 -6.02 10.97 6.11
N TYR A 246 -4.73 10.93 5.76
CA TYR A 246 -3.80 9.95 6.30
C TYR A 246 -3.63 10.13 7.83
N PRO A 247 -3.50 9.07 8.64
CA PRO A 247 -3.29 9.18 10.09
C PRO A 247 -1.95 9.82 10.48
N THR A 248 -1.94 10.67 11.52
CA THR A 248 -0.72 11.38 11.98
C THR A 248 0.29 10.50 12.71
N ASN A 249 -0.18 9.37 13.23
CA ASN A 249 0.63 8.40 13.97
C ASN A 249 1.30 7.34 13.08
N LEU A 250 1.03 7.34 11.77
CA LEU A 250 1.67 6.43 10.84
C LEU A 250 2.82 7.14 10.10
N PRO A 251 4.00 6.51 9.96
CA PRO A 251 5.08 7.09 9.18
C PRO A 251 4.72 7.12 7.70
N LEU A 252 5.06 8.22 7.03
CA LEU A 252 4.94 8.36 5.59
C LEU A 252 5.98 9.36 5.09
N GLU A 253 6.66 9.01 4.01
CA GLU A 253 7.67 9.85 3.38
C GLU A 253 7.27 10.10 1.93
N LEU A 254 7.08 11.37 1.54
CA LEU A 254 6.68 11.71 0.17
C LEU A 254 7.84 11.48 -0.82
N GLY A 255 9.06 11.87 -0.44
CA GLY A 255 10.22 11.92 -1.34
C GLY A 255 10.11 13.05 -2.39
N ALA A 256 11.23 13.38 -3.00
CA ALA A 256 11.36 14.55 -3.89
C ALA A 256 10.32 14.57 -5.02
N THR A 257 10.16 13.47 -5.75
CA THR A 257 9.24 13.40 -6.90
C THR A 257 7.79 13.73 -6.53
N SER A 258 7.30 13.16 -5.43
CA SER A 258 5.94 13.43 -4.97
C SER A 258 5.79 14.88 -4.53
N THR A 259 6.77 15.42 -3.78
CA THR A 259 6.80 16.82 -3.36
C THR A 259 6.76 17.77 -4.55
N LYS A 260 7.62 17.58 -5.57
CA LYS A 260 7.64 18.40 -6.79
C LYS A 260 6.32 18.41 -7.53
N LEU A 261 5.69 17.23 -7.60
CA LEU A 261 4.39 17.06 -8.26
C LEU A 261 3.28 17.79 -7.51
N LEU A 262 3.28 17.80 -6.17
CA LEU A 262 2.33 18.57 -5.37
C LEU A 262 2.55 20.09 -5.51
N ILE A 263 3.81 20.54 -5.48
CA ILE A 263 4.18 21.95 -5.66
C ILE A 263 3.63 22.46 -6.99
N ARG A 264 3.93 21.75 -8.09
CA ARG A 264 3.59 22.18 -9.44
C ARG A 264 2.07 22.37 -9.65
N ASP A 265 1.25 21.41 -9.22
CA ASP A 265 -0.21 21.55 -9.36
C ASP A 265 -0.75 22.72 -8.51
N SER A 266 -0.18 22.93 -7.32
CA SER A 266 -0.61 24.02 -6.42
C SER A 266 -0.20 25.39 -6.93
N THR A 267 0.95 25.53 -7.59
CA THR A 267 1.35 26.82 -8.20
C THR A 267 0.46 27.21 -9.38
N GLU A 268 -0.14 26.23 -10.06
CA GLU A 268 -1.12 26.47 -11.13
C GLU A 268 -2.53 26.79 -10.56
N LYS A 269 -2.83 26.38 -9.31
CA LYS A 269 -4.13 26.53 -8.63
C LYS A 269 -3.97 27.09 -7.21
N PRO A 270 -3.95 28.42 -7.04
CA PRO A 270 -3.60 29.08 -5.78
C PRO A 270 -4.48 28.69 -4.59
N GLU A 271 -5.74 28.28 -4.81
CA GLU A 271 -6.67 27.93 -3.73
C GLU A 271 -6.21 26.76 -2.83
N ASN A 272 -5.25 25.95 -3.28
CA ASN A 272 -4.73 24.81 -2.52
C ASN A 272 -3.31 24.99 -1.99
N ILE A 273 -2.65 26.12 -2.25
CA ILE A 273 -1.23 26.32 -1.91
C ILE A 273 -0.94 26.09 -0.42
N GLN A 274 -1.71 26.70 0.49
CA GLN A 274 -1.50 26.52 1.92
C GLN A 274 -1.74 25.07 2.37
N LYS A 275 -2.81 24.44 1.86
CA LYS A 275 -3.14 23.04 2.20
C LYS A 275 -2.03 22.08 1.75
N THR A 276 -1.46 22.33 0.57
CA THR A 276 -0.33 21.55 0.07
C THR A 276 0.92 21.77 0.91
N LEU A 277 1.19 23.00 1.34
CA LEU A 277 2.30 23.29 2.24
C LEU A 277 2.16 22.51 3.56
N ASP A 278 0.97 22.53 4.17
CA ASP A 278 0.71 21.82 5.42
C ASP A 278 0.99 20.31 5.28
N ILE A 279 0.61 19.71 4.14
CA ILE A 279 0.89 18.31 3.81
C ILE A 279 2.40 18.08 3.65
N ILE A 280 3.11 18.95 2.94
CA ILE A 280 4.57 18.86 2.77
C ILE A 280 5.28 18.98 4.11
N TYR A 281 4.90 19.94 4.95
CA TYR A 281 5.49 20.13 6.29
C TYR A 281 5.30 18.92 7.17
N ARG A 282 4.14 18.29 7.06
CA ARG A 282 3.80 17.10 7.82
C ARG A 282 4.63 15.88 7.42
N PHE A 283 4.93 15.70 6.13
CA PHE A 283 5.55 14.48 5.61
C PHE A 283 6.99 14.64 5.11
N THR A 284 7.56 15.84 5.19
CA THR A 284 8.97 16.12 4.92
C THR A 284 9.63 16.62 6.19
N THR A 285 10.36 15.73 6.87
CA THR A 285 11.19 16.05 8.04
C THR A 285 12.40 16.90 7.66
N GLN A 286 13.03 17.57 8.63
CA GLN A 286 14.24 18.35 8.38
C GLN A 286 15.37 17.46 7.81
N SER A 287 15.59 16.29 8.40
CA SER A 287 16.61 15.34 7.92
C SER A 287 16.40 14.91 6.46
N GLN A 288 15.15 14.81 6.01
CA GLN A 288 14.87 14.51 4.60
C GLN A 288 15.13 15.71 3.71
N PHE A 289 14.73 16.91 4.14
CA PHE A 289 15.04 18.14 3.44
C PHE A 289 16.55 18.30 3.23
N ASP A 290 17.35 18.05 4.28
CA ASP A 290 18.81 18.19 4.24
C ASP A 290 19.47 17.27 3.20
N GLN A 291 18.87 16.10 2.95
CA GLN A 291 19.33 15.11 1.97
C GLN A 291 18.91 15.41 0.52
N LEU A 292 18.04 16.39 0.29
CA LEU A 292 17.61 16.77 -1.05
C LEU A 292 18.74 17.46 -1.83
N ASP A 293 18.70 17.32 -3.16
CA ASP A 293 19.55 18.08 -4.05
C ASP A 293 19.21 19.59 -3.99
N PRO A 294 20.18 20.48 -4.32
CA PRO A 294 19.97 21.93 -4.23
C PRO A 294 18.77 22.46 -5.03
N LEU A 295 18.45 21.87 -6.19
CA LEU A 295 17.29 22.28 -6.98
C LEU A 295 15.98 21.96 -6.25
N SER A 296 15.87 20.75 -5.71
CA SER A 296 14.71 20.34 -4.91
C SER A 296 14.54 21.17 -3.63
N LYS A 297 15.65 21.52 -2.95
CA LYS A 297 15.63 22.43 -1.80
C LYS A 297 15.12 23.82 -2.20
N ALA A 298 15.65 24.38 -3.28
CA ALA A 298 15.24 25.68 -3.80
C ALA A 298 13.75 25.70 -4.18
N GLU A 299 13.22 24.66 -4.85
CA GLU A 299 11.80 24.55 -5.19
C GLU A 299 10.90 24.56 -3.93
N LEU A 300 11.29 23.83 -2.88
CA LEU A 300 10.57 23.78 -1.61
C LEU A 300 10.56 25.14 -0.90
N ILE A 301 11.72 25.80 -0.85
CA ILE A 301 11.84 27.14 -0.25
C ILE A 301 11.02 28.16 -1.03
N THR A 302 11.11 28.16 -2.37
CA THR A 302 10.28 29.01 -3.22
C THR A 302 8.80 28.78 -2.94
N PHE A 303 8.36 27.53 -2.84
CA PHE A 303 6.96 27.20 -2.55
C PHE A 303 6.51 27.66 -1.16
N GLU A 304 7.34 27.48 -0.13
CA GLU A 304 7.09 28.01 1.22
C GLU A 304 6.86 29.53 1.19
N ILE A 305 7.72 30.29 0.51
CA ILE A 305 7.61 31.75 0.41
C ILE A 305 6.36 32.18 -0.36
N ILE A 306 6.00 31.46 -1.43
CA ILE A 306 4.76 31.71 -2.17
C ILE A 306 3.54 31.48 -1.27
N SER A 307 3.58 30.44 -0.45
CA SER A 307 2.42 30.00 0.32
C SER A 307 2.04 30.91 1.47
N ASN A 308 3.01 31.53 2.16
CA ASN A 308 2.71 32.38 3.29
C ASN A 308 3.83 33.39 3.59
N PRO A 309 3.52 34.69 3.69
CA PRO A 309 4.50 35.74 3.97
C PRO A 309 4.89 35.92 5.43
N LEU A 310 4.10 35.41 6.37
CA LEU A 310 4.15 35.80 7.79
C LEU A 310 4.51 34.66 8.75
N ILE A 311 5.02 33.53 8.26
CA ILE A 311 5.26 32.39 9.17
C ILE A 311 6.51 32.65 10.01
N ASP A 312 6.32 32.87 11.32
CA ASP A 312 7.34 32.77 12.39
C ASP A 312 8.03 31.38 12.48
N GLN A 313 7.75 30.47 11.55
CA GLN A 313 8.24 29.10 11.44
C GLN A 313 8.64 28.82 9.98
N HIS A 314 9.66 29.54 9.52
CA HIS A 314 10.40 29.20 8.31
C HIS A 314 11.03 27.82 8.48
N LYS A 315 10.35 26.75 8.05
CA LYS A 315 10.82 25.39 8.27
C LYS A 315 12.00 25.09 7.36
N PHE A 316 11.88 25.39 6.07
CA PHE A 316 12.93 25.11 5.09
C PHE A 316 13.79 26.35 4.78
N SER A 317 13.14 27.51 4.66
CA SER A 317 13.78 28.79 4.38
C SER A 317 14.69 29.32 5.50
N SER A 318 14.60 28.76 6.72
CA SER A 318 15.58 29.04 7.78
C SER A 318 17.00 28.60 7.41
N GLU A 319 17.15 27.65 6.47
CA GLU A 319 18.46 27.27 5.91
C GLU A 319 19.20 28.48 5.31
N LEU A 320 18.46 29.42 4.69
CA LEU A 320 19.03 30.63 4.08
C LEU A 320 19.55 31.63 5.12
N LEU A 321 18.97 31.63 6.32
CA LEU A 321 19.31 32.53 7.41
C LEU A 321 20.46 31.97 8.26
N ASN A 322 20.46 30.66 8.46
CA ASN A 322 21.37 29.99 9.40
C ASN A 322 22.67 29.49 8.75
N ASN A 323 22.74 29.40 7.41
CA ASN A 323 23.87 28.81 6.70
C ASN A 323 24.30 29.63 5.47
N GLN A 324 25.35 30.44 5.61
CA GLN A 324 25.83 31.33 4.56
C GLN A 324 26.27 30.59 3.28
N GLU A 325 26.93 29.44 3.41
CA GLU A 325 27.37 28.64 2.26
C GLU A 325 26.17 28.12 1.46
N GLN A 326 25.16 27.56 2.15
CA GLN A 326 23.93 27.10 1.49
C GLN A 326 23.13 28.26 0.90
N SER A 327 23.12 29.42 1.56
CA SER A 327 22.50 30.64 1.07
C SER A 327 23.07 31.06 -0.30
N SER A 328 24.41 31.04 -0.43
CA SER A 328 25.09 31.37 -1.70
C SER A 328 24.74 30.40 -2.85
N LEU A 329 24.47 29.13 -2.54
CA LEU A 329 24.10 28.10 -3.51
C LEU A 329 22.62 28.16 -3.90
N LEU A 330 21.73 28.39 -2.93
CA LEU A 330 20.29 28.27 -3.10
C LEU A 330 19.63 29.55 -3.63
N ILE A 331 20.12 30.74 -3.25
CA ILE A 331 19.52 32.02 -3.68
C ILE A 331 19.43 32.14 -5.21
N PRO A 332 20.48 31.86 -6.01
CA PRO A 332 20.38 31.96 -7.46
C PRO A 332 19.32 31.03 -8.06
N LEU A 333 19.16 29.83 -7.48
CA LEU A 333 18.16 28.84 -7.92
C LEU A 333 16.74 29.30 -7.57
N ILE A 334 16.55 29.82 -6.35
CA ILE A 334 15.27 30.38 -5.89
C ILE A 334 14.88 31.57 -6.77
N THR A 335 15.83 32.47 -7.05
CA THR A 335 15.62 33.61 -7.96
C THR A 335 15.17 33.12 -9.33
N SER A 336 15.86 32.14 -9.93
CA SER A 336 15.47 31.56 -11.21
C SER A 336 14.05 30.95 -11.20
N HIS A 337 13.61 30.37 -10.09
CA HIS A 337 12.22 29.89 -9.98
C HIS A 337 11.21 31.03 -9.96
N PHE A 338 11.48 32.11 -9.21
CA PHE A 338 10.63 33.29 -9.22
C PHE A 338 10.60 33.99 -10.58
N GLU A 339 11.73 34.09 -11.28
CA GLU A 339 11.80 34.61 -12.65
C GLU A 339 10.87 33.83 -13.59
N LYS A 340 10.91 32.49 -13.53
CA LYS A 340 10.02 31.63 -14.31
C LYS A 340 8.54 31.84 -13.98
N ILE A 341 8.23 32.10 -12.71
CA ILE A 341 6.87 32.38 -12.25
C ILE A 341 6.38 33.73 -12.79
N PHE A 342 7.18 34.79 -12.64
CA PHE A 342 6.81 36.14 -13.07
C PHE A 342 6.73 36.28 -14.59
N THR A 343 7.55 35.54 -15.33
CA THR A 343 7.52 35.49 -16.81
C THR A 343 6.51 34.50 -17.38
N SER A 344 5.82 33.70 -16.56
CA SER A 344 4.84 32.72 -17.05
C SER A 344 3.49 33.37 -17.39
N ASP A 345 2.99 33.09 -18.59
CA ASP A 345 1.61 33.45 -19.00
C ASP A 345 0.53 32.57 -18.34
N LYS A 346 0.92 31.46 -17.72
CA LYS A 346 -0.03 30.52 -17.07
C LYS A 346 -0.45 30.95 -15.68
N ILE A 347 0.25 31.92 -15.09
CA ILE A 347 0.03 32.40 -13.74
C ILE A 347 -0.64 33.76 -13.82
N SER A 348 -1.78 33.93 -13.13
CA SER A 348 -2.53 35.18 -13.18
C SER A 348 -1.76 36.34 -12.54
N GLU A 349 -1.99 37.57 -13.03
CA GLU A 349 -1.37 38.78 -12.47
C GLU A 349 -1.74 39.01 -11.00
N ASN A 350 -2.93 38.59 -10.58
CA ASN A 350 -3.32 38.62 -9.16
C ASN A 350 -2.43 37.67 -8.32
N THR A 351 -2.16 36.47 -8.81
CA THR A 351 -1.25 35.53 -8.15
C THR A 351 0.17 36.10 -8.10
N LYS A 352 0.68 36.68 -9.19
CA LYS A 352 2.00 37.33 -9.22
C LYS A 352 2.09 38.47 -8.21
N THR A 353 1.07 39.34 -8.15
CA THR A 353 0.98 40.45 -7.19
C THR A 353 0.99 39.94 -5.74
N ASN A 354 0.28 38.84 -5.46
CA ASN A 354 0.31 38.21 -4.13
C ASN A 354 1.69 37.64 -3.80
N ILE A 355 2.38 37.02 -4.76
CA ILE A 355 3.75 36.53 -4.58
C ILE A 355 4.73 37.69 -4.33
N GLN A 356 4.65 38.78 -5.08
CA GLN A 356 5.46 39.99 -4.85
C GLN A 356 5.23 40.54 -3.45
N ARG A 357 3.96 40.66 -3.04
CA ARG A 357 3.59 41.04 -1.68
C ARG A 357 4.25 40.11 -0.68
N ASN A 358 4.25 38.80 -0.94
CA ASN A 358 4.78 37.83 0.01
C ASN A 358 6.30 37.92 0.17
N ILE A 359 7.03 38.06 -0.95
CA ILE A 359 8.48 38.27 -0.92
C ILE A 359 8.83 39.55 -0.16
N LYS A 360 8.08 40.64 -0.41
CA LYS A 360 8.30 41.94 0.26
C LYS A 360 8.18 41.85 1.78
N PHE A 361 7.25 41.03 2.27
CA PHE A 361 7.03 40.81 3.70
C PHE A 361 7.89 39.70 4.32
N SER A 362 8.64 38.92 3.52
CA SER A 362 9.56 37.91 4.06
C SER A 362 10.68 38.54 4.89
N ASN A 363 11.29 37.81 5.82
CA ASN A 363 12.43 38.31 6.62
C ASN A 363 13.80 37.92 6.02
N ILE A 364 13.84 37.54 4.74
CA ILE A 364 15.04 36.98 4.09
C ILE A 364 15.68 38.06 3.20
N GLU A 365 16.49 38.94 3.80
CA GLU A 365 17.08 40.10 3.10
C GLU A 365 17.90 39.75 1.84
N PRO A 366 18.79 38.73 1.84
CA PRO A 366 19.54 38.36 0.63
C PRO A 366 18.65 37.99 -0.57
N LEU A 367 17.46 37.44 -0.29
CA LEU A 367 16.48 37.09 -1.31
C LEU A 367 15.77 38.34 -1.85
N LYS A 368 15.38 39.28 -0.98
CA LYS A 368 14.77 40.55 -1.41
C LYS A 368 15.71 41.33 -2.32
N GLU A 369 16.99 41.41 -1.98
CA GLU A 369 18.00 42.06 -2.81
C GLU A 369 18.08 41.41 -4.19
N SER A 370 18.12 40.08 -4.24
CA SER A 370 18.20 39.30 -5.49
C SER A 370 16.95 39.42 -6.37
N LEU A 371 15.79 39.73 -5.78
CA LEU A 371 14.50 39.84 -6.48
C LEU A 371 14.02 41.28 -6.66
N LYS A 372 14.85 42.28 -6.37
CA LYS A 372 14.48 43.70 -6.42
C LYS A 372 13.92 44.17 -7.76
N ALA A 373 14.32 43.54 -8.88
CA ALA A 373 13.79 43.85 -10.21
C ALA A 373 12.32 43.45 -10.40
N TYR A 374 11.79 42.57 -9.53
CA TYR A 374 10.44 42.03 -9.57
C TYR A 374 9.53 42.54 -8.45
N LEU A 375 10.04 43.37 -7.53
CA LEU A 375 9.33 43.97 -6.39
C LEU A 375 9.06 45.46 -6.62
#